data_AF-A0A953JQ30-F1
#
_entry.id   AF-A0A953JQ30-F1
#
_cell.length_a   1.000
_cell.length_b   1.000
_cell.length_c   1.000
_cell.angle_alpha   90.00
_cell.angle_beta   90.00
_cell.angle_gamma   90.00
#
_symmetry.space_group_name_H-M   'P 1'
#
loop_
_entity.id
_entity.type
_entity.pdbx_description
1 polymer ?
#
loop_
_entity_poly.entity_id
_entity_poly.type
_entity_poly.pdbx_seq_one_letter_code
_entity_poly.pdbx_strand_id
1 'polypeptide(L)'
;MIRPAADDQLSGHVGLVEITVDGVKLGEVELVPGKLSEPAYRELRADLQRVWTDLVFDPNGVSSVHATIPTARELWRRVDASVRKVVDRPNEQLVVGTTTRRLDQVKRAQELQPAVVRAGVWGRSAMTRTLQRSTDTPENQMTAVTLQLLKSHARRDPSADDITRRIDSLLREPVFSHSRQPIRRVTWGMRSDPRYGRVLAVHQILNRPELAATEGPGELRLGVPALSRLFEYWVYLQVLVAAAERYGPPTGAGFEQLAVSLPGRRRRLELPRGTTVTFPGPVHVAFEPVINSRGDGWMGLEYVPHPDPTRQQMFATPDVVVFREGGTPWLTVFDAKYIGRSWVETEAVKLHEKYARIRLSGIPIVRNVVAVHPHVGFACQWAGYGHLAMAPGAPAPKLPLPLPIANEGNSSPSQHDPSAGAPDHGLSSGLSYSRDDGRAPEDSPVAVVADQYWMHQWLAGRRLDIAGLGATVAGGRAVRSVEIVMPRIAQLVPFATAVERRGWTVHWVESIERDAQIPALVALVTRRVIDGPVVVLTGDSELLRQLPDSAETFDDLSQVPLL
;
A
#
# COMPACT_ATOMS: atom_id res chain seq x y z
N MET A 1 -31.45 16.12 -30.79
CA MET A 1 -30.51 16.21 -29.64
C MET A 1 -29.41 15.19 -29.89
N ILE A 2 -28.26 15.62 -30.41
CA ILE A 2 -27.10 14.74 -30.61
C ILE A 2 -26.53 14.45 -29.21
N ARG A 3 -26.36 13.18 -28.86
CA ARG A 3 -25.66 12.77 -27.63
C ARG A 3 -24.32 12.19 -28.08
N PRO A 4 -23.22 12.97 -28.09
CA PRO A 4 -21.92 12.52 -28.61
C PRO A 4 -21.38 11.26 -27.93
N ALA A 5 -21.79 11.01 -26.68
CA ALA A 5 -21.44 9.80 -25.93
C ALA A 5 -22.17 8.52 -26.41
N ALA A 6 -23.25 8.64 -27.19
CA ALA A 6 -24.07 7.52 -27.67
C ALA A 6 -23.92 7.29 -29.20
N ASP A 7 -23.09 8.09 -29.87
CA ASP A 7 -22.80 7.97 -31.29
C ASP A 7 -21.37 7.42 -31.45
N ASP A 8 -21.25 6.21 -31.99
CA ASP A 8 -19.97 5.50 -32.11
C ASP A 8 -18.94 6.29 -32.94
N GLN A 9 -19.36 7.11 -33.90
CA GLN A 9 -18.46 7.95 -34.70
C GLN A 9 -17.93 9.14 -33.89
N LEU A 10 -18.71 9.68 -32.96
CA LEU A 10 -18.35 10.85 -32.15
C LEU A 10 -17.75 10.50 -30.79
N SER A 11 -17.92 9.26 -30.33
CA SER A 11 -17.47 8.74 -29.01
C SER A 11 -15.94 8.81 -28.78
N GLY A 12 -15.16 9.13 -29.81
CA GLY A 12 -13.70 9.21 -29.77
C GLY A 12 -13.07 10.53 -30.24
N HIS A 13 -13.87 11.48 -30.74
CA HIS A 13 -13.39 12.76 -31.30
C HIS A 13 -13.03 13.77 -30.19
N VAL A 14 -11.97 14.54 -30.39
CA VAL A 14 -11.49 15.62 -29.51
C VAL A 14 -11.26 16.85 -30.36
N GLY A 15 -11.89 17.97 -30.00
CA GLY A 15 -11.78 19.25 -30.71
C GLY A 15 -13.10 19.78 -31.25
N LEU A 16 -13.03 20.85 -32.05
CA LEU A 16 -14.18 21.49 -32.68
C LEU A 16 -14.71 20.60 -33.81
N VAL A 17 -15.94 20.09 -33.65
CA VAL A 17 -16.66 19.40 -34.70
C VAL A 17 -17.61 20.36 -35.38
N GLU A 18 -17.46 20.48 -36.70
CA GLU A 18 -18.33 21.29 -37.53
C GLU A 18 -19.70 20.62 -37.65
N ILE A 19 -20.76 21.33 -37.27
CA ILE A 19 -22.14 20.86 -37.43
C ILE A 19 -22.67 21.40 -38.74
N THR A 20 -22.86 20.50 -39.70
CA THR A 20 -23.55 20.78 -40.96
C THR A 20 -24.93 20.12 -40.98
N VAL A 21 -25.97 20.88 -41.30
CA VAL A 21 -27.32 20.35 -41.59
C VAL A 21 -27.66 20.74 -43.02
N ASP A 22 -28.05 19.75 -43.83
CA ASP A 22 -28.39 19.93 -45.25
C ASP A 22 -27.31 20.67 -46.06
N GLY A 23 -26.03 20.41 -45.74
CA GLY A 23 -24.88 21.02 -46.42
C GLY A 23 -24.53 22.44 -45.97
N VAL A 24 -25.22 23.01 -44.97
CA VAL A 24 -24.95 24.35 -44.43
C VAL A 24 -24.25 24.24 -43.08
N LYS A 25 -23.08 24.89 -42.95
CA LYS A 25 -22.33 25.03 -41.69
C LYS A 25 -23.13 25.88 -40.69
N LEU A 26 -23.65 25.24 -39.64
CA LEU A 26 -24.42 25.91 -38.58
C LEU A 26 -23.56 26.40 -37.42
N GLY A 27 -22.37 25.82 -37.24
CA GLY A 27 -21.45 26.22 -36.16
C GLY A 27 -20.44 25.12 -35.83
N GLU A 28 -19.67 25.35 -34.78
CA GLU A 28 -18.67 24.42 -34.27
C GLU A 28 -19.01 24.06 -32.81
N VAL A 29 -18.99 22.76 -32.49
CA VAL A 29 -19.14 22.28 -31.10
C VAL A 29 -17.82 21.69 -30.65
N GLU A 30 -17.28 22.25 -29.57
CA GLU A 30 -16.11 21.69 -28.91
C GLU A 30 -16.49 20.40 -28.19
N LEU A 31 -16.07 19.26 -28.75
CA LEU A 31 -16.17 17.97 -28.07
C LEU A 31 -15.03 17.86 -27.07
N VAL A 32 -15.34 18.19 -25.82
CA VAL A 32 -14.48 17.86 -24.69
C VAL A 32 -14.69 16.37 -24.37
N PRO A 33 -13.65 15.53 -24.45
CA PRO A 33 -13.82 14.10 -24.21
C PRO A 33 -14.30 13.88 -22.78
N GLY A 34 -15.20 12.90 -22.58
CA GLY A 34 -15.58 12.40 -21.24
C GLY A 34 -14.40 11.89 -20.40
N LYS A 35 -13.20 11.85 -20.98
CA LYS A 35 -11.93 11.54 -20.31
C LYS A 35 -11.32 12.75 -19.60
N LEU A 36 -11.49 13.96 -20.13
CA LEU A 36 -11.18 15.20 -19.42
C LEU A 36 -12.39 15.59 -18.56
N SER A 37 -12.77 14.68 -17.67
CA SER A 37 -13.94 14.83 -16.81
C SER A 37 -13.54 14.74 -15.35
N GLU A 38 -14.34 15.41 -14.52
CA GLU A 38 -14.20 15.36 -13.07
C GLU A 38 -14.29 13.93 -12.50
N PRO A 39 -15.19 13.03 -12.99
CA PRO A 39 -15.19 11.62 -12.60
C PRO A 39 -13.88 10.88 -12.92
N ALA A 40 -13.37 11.01 -14.15
CA ALA A 40 -12.13 10.36 -14.56
C ALA A 40 -10.92 10.87 -13.75
N TYR A 41 -10.90 12.16 -13.43
CA TYR A 41 -9.90 12.75 -12.55
C TYR A 41 -9.96 12.17 -11.13
N ARG A 42 -11.15 12.02 -10.55
CA ARG A 42 -11.31 11.42 -9.20
C ARG A 42 -10.86 9.97 -9.16
N GLU A 43 -11.21 9.19 -10.18
CA GLU A 43 -10.84 7.77 -10.28
C GLU A 43 -9.32 7.60 -10.42
N LEU A 44 -8.70 8.32 -11.38
CA LEU A 44 -7.25 8.30 -11.56
C LEU A 44 -6.51 8.76 -10.29
N ARG A 45 -6.98 9.84 -9.66
CA ARG A 45 -6.39 10.34 -8.41
C ARG A 45 -6.46 9.30 -7.29
N ALA A 46 -7.62 8.67 -7.09
CA ALA A 46 -7.80 7.68 -6.05
C ALA A 46 -6.90 6.47 -6.28
N ASP A 47 -6.85 5.97 -7.52
CA ASP A 47 -6.05 4.79 -7.85
C ASP A 47 -4.54 5.09 -7.82
N LEU A 48 -4.11 6.26 -8.28
CA LEU A 48 -2.72 6.72 -8.15
C LEU A 48 -2.28 6.83 -6.69
N GLN A 49 -3.12 7.42 -5.83
CA GLN A 49 -2.81 7.52 -4.41
C GLN A 49 -2.73 6.14 -3.76
N ARG A 50 -3.63 5.22 -4.12
CA ARG A 50 -3.63 3.83 -3.65
C ARG A 50 -2.34 3.11 -4.05
N VAL A 51 -2.05 3.03 -5.34
CA VAL A 51 -0.87 2.31 -5.87
C VAL A 51 0.43 2.86 -5.29
N TRP A 52 0.57 4.18 -5.19
CA TRP A 52 1.76 4.79 -4.59
C TRP A 52 1.90 4.44 -3.11
N THR A 53 0.80 4.51 -2.35
CA THR A 53 0.79 4.15 -0.92
C THR A 53 1.18 2.68 -0.74
N ASP A 54 0.64 1.80 -1.57
CA ASP A 54 0.95 0.36 -1.55
C ASP A 54 2.46 0.14 -1.82
N LEU A 55 3.03 0.77 -2.85
CA LEU A 55 4.45 0.64 -3.17
C LEU A 55 5.38 1.16 -2.07
N VAL A 56 5.08 2.31 -1.46
CA VAL A 56 5.97 2.94 -0.48
C VAL A 56 5.84 2.30 0.90
N PHE A 57 4.63 1.95 1.31
CA PHE A 57 4.35 1.46 2.67
C PHE A 57 4.17 -0.06 2.73
N ASP A 58 4.09 -0.74 1.60
CA ASP A 58 4.13 -2.20 1.48
C ASP A 58 5.02 -2.65 0.29
N PRO A 59 6.33 -2.34 0.33
CA PRO A 59 7.24 -2.52 -0.80
C PRO A 59 7.44 -3.98 -1.23
N ASN A 60 7.14 -4.92 -0.34
CA ASN A 60 7.26 -6.35 -0.59
C ASN A 60 5.91 -6.99 -0.98
N GLY A 61 4.83 -6.20 -1.13
CA GLY A 61 3.48 -6.69 -1.38
C GLY A 61 3.04 -7.72 -0.34
N VAL A 62 3.42 -7.49 0.91
CA VAL A 62 3.26 -8.44 2.00
C VAL A 62 1.78 -8.44 2.32
N SER A 63 1.14 -9.52 1.91
CA SER A 63 -0.02 -10.23 2.45
C SER A 63 -0.04 -10.31 3.99
N SER A 64 0.08 -9.16 4.60
CA SER A 64 -0.08 -8.90 6.02
C SER A 64 -1.54 -8.55 6.24
N VAL A 65 -2.00 -8.84 7.44
CA VAL A 65 -3.36 -8.53 7.89
C VAL A 65 -3.56 -7.00 7.84
N HIS A 66 -4.11 -6.51 6.73
CA HIS A 66 -4.82 -5.25 6.74
C HIS A 66 -6.12 -5.46 7.52
N ALA A 67 -6.08 -5.22 8.83
CA ALA A 67 -7.24 -4.57 9.43
C ALA A 67 -7.37 -3.25 8.66
N THR A 68 -8.41 -3.15 7.84
CA THR A 68 -8.79 -1.90 7.14
C THR A 68 -8.48 -0.73 8.06
N ILE A 69 -7.79 0.29 7.53
CA ILE A 69 -7.51 1.52 8.28
C ILE A 69 -8.79 1.92 9.01
N PRO A 70 -8.82 1.88 10.36
CA PRO A 70 -10.06 2.10 11.07
C PRO A 70 -10.61 3.45 10.66
N THR A 71 -11.90 3.48 10.31
CA THR A 71 -12.52 4.72 9.83
C THR A 71 -12.39 5.79 10.92
N ALA A 72 -12.36 7.06 10.53
CA ALA A 72 -12.32 8.14 11.52
C ALA A 72 -13.46 8.02 12.54
N ARG A 73 -14.62 7.52 12.11
CA ARG A 73 -15.79 7.24 12.96
C ARG A 73 -15.59 6.07 13.93
N GLU A 74 -14.90 5.00 13.54
CA GLU A 74 -14.53 3.92 14.46
C GLU A 74 -13.53 4.38 15.51
N LEU A 75 -12.49 5.09 15.07
CA LEU A 75 -11.49 5.65 16.00
C LEU A 75 -12.14 6.65 16.96
N TRP A 76 -13.02 7.51 16.45
CA TRP A 76 -13.81 8.44 17.27
C TRP A 76 -14.66 7.71 18.31
N ARG A 77 -15.42 6.67 17.91
CA ARG A 77 -16.23 5.85 18.83
C ARG A 77 -15.41 5.24 19.96
N ARG A 78 -14.16 4.84 19.70
CA ARG A 78 -13.27 4.26 20.71
C ARG A 78 -12.80 5.27 21.76
N VAL A 79 -12.69 6.55 21.41
CA VAL A 79 -12.11 7.60 22.28
C VAL A 79 -13.10 8.62 22.83
N ASP A 80 -14.24 8.87 22.18
CA ASP A 80 -15.18 9.97 22.53
C ASP A 80 -15.53 9.98 24.02
N ALA A 81 -16.01 8.86 24.55
CA ALA A 81 -16.36 8.75 25.97
C ALA A 81 -15.16 8.96 26.91
N SER A 82 -13.97 8.54 26.51
CA SER A 82 -12.74 8.71 27.31
C SER A 82 -12.29 10.16 27.30
N VAL A 83 -12.33 10.82 26.14
CA VAL A 83 -11.95 12.23 25.99
C VAL A 83 -12.88 13.13 26.80
N ARG A 84 -14.20 12.89 26.77
CA ARG A 84 -15.14 13.64 27.63
C ARG A 84 -14.82 13.47 29.11
N LYS A 85 -14.52 12.24 29.55
CA LYS A 85 -14.08 11.98 30.94
C LYS A 85 -12.75 12.64 31.31
N VAL A 86 -11.88 12.92 30.33
CA VAL A 86 -10.63 13.69 30.54
C VAL A 86 -10.96 15.17 30.67
N VAL A 87 -11.88 15.70 29.87
CA VAL A 87 -12.35 17.09 30.00
C VAL A 87 -13.03 17.31 31.35
N ASP A 88 -13.91 16.40 31.77
CA ASP A 88 -14.64 16.51 33.03
C ASP A 88 -13.74 16.41 34.26
N ARG A 89 -12.69 15.58 34.18
CA ARG A 89 -11.75 15.30 35.28
C ARG A 89 -10.32 15.14 34.74
N PRO A 90 -9.64 16.24 34.40
CA PRO A 90 -8.32 16.17 33.79
C PRO A 90 -7.28 15.61 34.76
N ASN A 91 -6.20 15.04 34.23
CA ASN A 91 -5.06 14.71 35.07
C ASN A 91 -4.42 16.03 35.53
N GLU A 92 -4.21 16.17 36.84
CA GLU A 92 -3.64 17.36 37.46
C GLU A 92 -2.32 16.97 38.12
N GLN A 93 -1.30 17.80 37.93
CA GLN A 93 -0.05 17.70 38.68
C GLN A 93 0.16 18.95 39.52
N LEU A 94 0.78 18.78 40.69
CA LEU A 94 1.17 19.91 41.53
C LEU A 94 2.48 20.48 41.00
N VAL A 95 2.43 21.73 40.54
CA VAL A 95 3.59 22.48 40.09
C VAL A 95 3.84 23.66 41.01
N VAL A 96 5.10 24.08 41.11
CA VAL A 96 5.46 25.29 41.84
C VAL A 96 5.22 26.48 40.93
N GLY A 97 4.09 27.17 41.14
CA GLY A 97 3.76 28.41 40.47
C GLY A 97 4.16 29.63 41.30
N THR A 98 4.14 30.81 40.68
CA THR A 98 4.30 32.08 41.38
C THR A 98 2.98 32.82 41.49
N THR A 99 2.56 33.16 42.70
CA THR A 99 1.37 33.98 42.96
C THR A 99 1.74 35.25 43.68
N THR A 100 1.08 36.35 43.31
CA THR A 100 1.16 37.61 44.03
C THR A 100 0.29 37.52 45.28
N ARG A 101 0.88 37.75 46.46
CA ARG A 101 0.22 37.69 47.76
C ARG A 101 0.37 39.00 48.51
N ARG A 102 -0.71 39.38 49.20
CA ARG A 102 -0.70 40.47 50.19
C ARG A 102 -0.81 39.91 51.60
N LEU A 103 -0.22 40.62 52.56
CA LEU A 103 -0.14 40.18 53.95
C LEU A 103 -1.52 40.02 54.61
N ASP A 104 -2.48 40.88 54.27
CA ASP A 104 -3.88 40.87 54.74
C ASP A 104 -4.71 39.69 54.20
N GLN A 105 -4.23 39.00 53.15
CA GLN A 105 -4.93 37.89 52.50
C GLN A 105 -4.35 36.51 52.88
N VAL A 106 -3.31 36.47 53.71
CA VAL A 106 -2.69 35.21 54.15
C VAL A 106 -3.58 34.52 55.18
N LYS A 107 -4.01 33.29 54.89
CA LYS A 107 -4.89 32.51 55.78
C LYS A 107 -4.16 31.38 56.51
N ARG A 108 -2.99 30.97 56.03
CA ARG A 108 -2.23 29.83 56.57
C ARG A 108 -0.80 30.24 56.93
N ALA A 109 -0.26 29.69 58.02
CA ALA A 109 1.10 29.99 58.47
C ALA A 109 2.18 29.68 57.41
N GLN A 110 1.96 28.68 56.56
CA GLN A 110 2.87 28.30 55.47
C GLN A 110 2.94 29.34 54.33
N GLU A 111 1.97 30.26 54.24
CA GLU A 111 1.90 31.32 53.23
C GLU A 111 2.60 32.61 53.70
N LEU A 112 2.94 32.72 54.99
CA LEU A 112 3.66 33.84 55.63
C LEU A 112 5.18 33.75 55.35
N GLN A 113 5.57 33.91 54.08
CA GLN A 113 6.99 33.97 53.74
C GLN A 113 7.62 35.32 54.11
N PRO A 114 8.93 35.37 54.44
CA PRO A 114 9.62 36.62 54.78
C PRO A 114 9.51 37.72 53.71
N ALA A 115 9.33 37.35 52.44
CA ALA A 115 9.06 38.29 51.36
C ALA A 115 7.68 38.96 51.48
N VAL A 116 6.64 38.22 51.90
CA VAL A 116 5.26 38.73 52.09
C VAL A 116 5.19 39.65 53.30
N VAL A 117 5.82 39.26 54.42
CA VAL A 117 5.87 40.08 55.64
C VAL A 117 6.58 41.40 55.35
N ARG A 118 7.75 41.36 54.72
CA ARG A 118 8.49 42.58 54.35
C ARG A 118 7.70 43.47 53.40
N ALA A 119 7.08 42.92 52.36
CA ALA A 119 6.26 43.71 51.45
C ALA A 119 5.00 44.29 52.12
N GLY A 120 4.39 43.52 53.03
CA GLY A 120 3.18 43.91 53.76
C GLY A 120 3.40 45.06 54.75
N VAL A 121 4.56 45.14 55.41
CA VAL A 121 4.95 46.29 56.25
C VAL A 121 4.92 47.60 55.46
N TRP A 122 5.18 47.54 54.15
CA TRP A 122 5.14 48.70 53.24
C TRP A 122 3.85 48.78 52.41
N GLY A 123 2.81 48.01 52.73
CA GLY A 123 1.53 47.99 52.00
C GLY A 123 1.58 47.40 50.58
N ARG A 124 2.66 46.69 50.23
CA ARG A 124 2.89 46.12 48.90
C ARG A 124 2.61 44.61 48.86
N SER A 125 2.38 44.11 47.66
CA SER A 125 2.26 42.66 47.40
C SER A 125 3.63 42.05 47.12
N ALA A 126 3.84 40.79 47.49
CA ALA A 126 5.04 40.02 47.15
C ALA A 126 4.71 38.84 46.24
N MET A 127 5.61 38.49 45.33
CA MET A 127 5.52 37.21 44.61
C MET A 127 5.98 36.09 45.53
N THR A 128 5.18 35.05 45.65
CA THR A 128 5.49 33.85 46.43
C THR A 128 5.40 32.61 45.58
N ARG A 129 6.22 31.62 45.90
CA ARG A 129 6.13 30.29 45.31
C ARG A 129 5.03 29.51 46.03
N THR A 130 4.04 29.06 45.29
CA THR A 130 2.91 28.29 45.81
C THR A 130 2.69 27.04 44.96
N LEU A 131 2.34 25.93 45.60
CA LEU A 131 1.89 24.74 44.88
C LEU A 131 0.55 25.04 44.22
N GLN A 132 0.50 24.91 42.91
CA GLN A 132 -0.69 25.07 42.08
C GLN A 132 -0.98 23.76 41.37
N ARG A 133 -2.26 23.49 41.12
CA ARG A 133 -2.67 22.40 40.24
C ARG A 133 -2.52 22.88 38.80
N SER A 134 -1.79 22.11 38.00
CA SER A 134 -1.64 22.32 36.57
C SER A 134 -2.22 21.13 35.81
N THR A 135 -2.97 21.43 34.75
CA THR A 135 -3.46 20.44 33.79
C THR A 135 -2.47 20.23 32.63
N ASP A 136 -1.32 20.90 32.65
CA ASP A 136 -0.24 20.70 31.67
C ASP A 136 0.52 19.41 31.99
N THR A 137 -0.13 18.27 31.75
CA THR A 137 0.42 16.93 31.98
C THR A 137 0.67 16.23 30.63
N PRO A 138 1.66 15.32 30.55
CA PRO A 138 1.93 14.59 29.31
C PRO A 138 0.71 13.75 28.86
N GLU A 139 -0.12 13.27 29.79
CA GLU A 139 -1.37 12.55 29.50
C GLU A 139 -2.40 13.44 28.76
N ASN A 140 -2.59 14.67 29.23
CA ASN A 140 -3.51 15.64 28.60
C ASN A 140 -2.96 16.10 27.24
N GLN A 141 -1.64 16.34 27.14
CA GLN A 141 -0.97 16.66 25.88
C GLN A 141 -1.11 15.53 24.85
N MET A 142 -0.94 14.27 25.25
CA MET A 142 -1.14 13.11 24.37
C MET A 142 -2.56 13.03 23.84
N THR A 143 -3.54 13.37 24.69
CA THR A 143 -4.95 13.45 24.28
C THR A 143 -5.16 14.52 23.21
N ALA A 144 -4.62 15.73 23.42
CA ALA A 144 -4.70 16.82 22.46
C ALA A 144 -4.04 16.47 21.12
N VAL A 145 -2.85 15.87 21.14
CA VAL A 145 -2.13 15.41 19.93
C VAL A 145 -2.93 14.34 19.19
N THR A 146 -3.49 13.36 19.93
CA THR A 146 -4.31 12.30 19.33
C THR A 146 -5.57 12.86 18.66
N LEU A 147 -6.22 13.84 19.27
CA LEU A 147 -7.35 14.56 18.67
C LEU A 147 -6.94 15.28 17.38
N GLN A 148 -5.76 15.92 17.32
CA GLN A 148 -5.28 16.56 16.09
C GLN A 148 -4.97 15.56 14.97
N LEU A 149 -4.35 14.43 15.31
CA LEU A 149 -4.11 13.34 14.36
C LEU A 149 -5.43 12.78 13.83
N LEU A 150 -6.41 12.54 14.72
CA LEU A 150 -7.72 12.04 14.34
C LEU A 150 -8.49 13.06 13.49
N LYS A 151 -8.39 14.36 13.77
CA LYS A 151 -8.95 15.43 12.93
C LYS A 151 -8.35 15.40 11.53
N SER A 152 -7.03 15.23 11.44
CA SER A 152 -6.32 15.16 10.16
C SER A 152 -6.71 13.93 9.35
N HIS A 153 -6.98 12.81 10.03
CA HIS A 153 -7.52 11.59 9.43
C HIS A 153 -8.97 11.78 8.97
N ALA A 154 -9.84 12.36 9.82
CA ALA A 154 -11.25 12.62 9.52
C ALA A 154 -11.45 13.55 8.32
N ARG A 155 -10.58 14.56 8.13
CA ARG A 155 -10.63 15.45 6.96
C ARG A 155 -10.43 14.76 5.62
N ARG A 156 -9.87 13.55 5.61
CA ARG A 156 -9.69 12.75 4.39
C ARG A 156 -10.90 11.88 4.06
N ASP A 157 -11.85 11.78 4.99
CA ASP A 157 -13.08 11.02 4.86
C ASP A 157 -14.27 11.98 4.72
N PRO A 158 -14.88 12.11 3.52
CA PRO A 158 -16.02 13.00 3.28
C PRO A 158 -17.21 12.71 4.20
N SER A 159 -17.30 11.50 4.74
CA SER A 159 -18.38 11.10 5.64
C SER A 159 -18.17 11.52 7.10
N ALA A 160 -17.01 12.10 7.45
CA ALA A 160 -16.56 12.38 8.82
C ALA A 160 -16.49 13.89 9.19
N ASP A 161 -17.15 14.77 8.43
CA ASP A 161 -17.19 16.22 8.70
C ASP A 161 -17.77 16.58 10.06
N ASP A 162 -18.73 15.79 10.56
CA ASP A 162 -19.30 15.94 11.90
C ASP A 162 -18.25 15.69 13.01
N ILE A 163 -17.36 14.72 12.80
CA ILE A 163 -16.28 14.38 13.74
C ILE A 163 -15.26 15.51 13.80
N THR A 164 -14.89 16.08 12.64
CA THR A 164 -13.98 17.23 12.57
C THR A 164 -14.48 18.41 13.42
N ARG A 165 -15.78 18.73 13.32
CA ARG A 165 -16.40 19.80 14.13
C ARG A 165 -16.42 19.49 15.63
N ARG A 166 -16.72 18.25 16.01
CA ARG A 166 -16.71 17.82 17.43
C ARG A 166 -15.31 17.90 18.04
N ILE A 167 -14.29 17.46 17.29
CA ILE A 167 -12.90 17.56 17.73
C ILE A 167 -12.48 19.02 17.88
N ASP A 168 -12.89 19.90 16.96
CA ASP A 168 -12.61 21.33 17.06
C ASP A 168 -13.25 22.00 18.28
N SER A 169 -14.45 21.56 18.68
CA SER A 169 -15.06 21.99 19.94
C SER A 169 -14.24 21.56 21.14
N LEU A 170 -13.81 20.30 21.19
CA LEU A 170 -13.05 19.77 22.32
C LEU A 170 -11.66 20.39 22.43
N LEU A 171 -10.96 20.61 21.32
CA LEU A 171 -9.63 21.22 21.31
C LEU A 171 -9.62 22.68 21.81
N ARG A 172 -10.78 23.33 21.96
CA ARG A 172 -10.91 24.66 22.58
C ARG A 172 -10.98 24.61 24.11
N GLU A 173 -11.16 23.44 24.70
CA GLU A 173 -11.23 23.29 26.16
C GLU A 173 -9.90 23.68 26.82
N PRO A 174 -9.91 24.36 28.00
CA PRO A 174 -8.71 24.85 28.65
C PRO A 174 -7.67 23.76 28.95
N VAL A 175 -8.12 22.52 29.21
CA VAL A 175 -7.26 21.36 29.44
C VAL A 175 -6.32 21.06 28.27
N PHE A 176 -6.72 21.39 27.03
CA PHE A 176 -5.92 21.14 25.82
C PHE A 176 -5.25 22.40 25.24
N SER A 177 -5.30 23.51 25.96
CA SER A 177 -4.76 24.80 25.52
C SER A 177 -3.23 24.94 25.68
N HIS A 178 -2.60 24.06 26.46
CA HIS A 178 -1.17 24.12 26.77
C HIS A 178 -0.28 23.58 25.64
N SER A 179 1.00 23.97 25.66
CA SER A 179 2.01 23.76 24.62
C SER A 179 2.03 22.33 24.06
N ARG A 180 1.95 22.24 22.72
CA ARG A 180 1.90 20.99 21.93
C ARG A 180 3.31 20.39 21.80
N GLN A 181 3.88 19.94 22.91
CA GLN A 181 5.16 19.26 22.86
C GLN A 181 5.02 17.87 22.24
N PRO A 182 5.97 17.42 21.40
CA PRO A 182 5.97 16.06 20.90
C PRO A 182 6.12 15.08 22.07
N ILE A 183 5.28 14.04 22.09
CA ILE A 183 5.30 13.01 23.13
C ILE A 183 6.62 12.25 23.00
N ARG A 184 7.52 12.43 23.96
CA ARG A 184 8.85 11.80 23.94
C ARG A 184 8.84 10.37 24.48
N ARG A 185 7.95 10.06 25.44
CA ARG A 185 7.83 8.74 26.08
C ARG A 185 6.41 8.51 26.60
N VAL A 186 5.98 7.25 26.59
CA VAL A 186 4.72 6.81 27.21
C VAL A 186 4.90 6.74 28.73
N THR A 187 4.13 7.51 29.49
CA THR A 187 4.20 7.53 30.97
C THR A 187 3.40 6.38 31.58
N TRP A 188 3.60 6.12 32.88
CA TRP A 188 2.81 5.14 33.61
C TRP A 188 1.32 5.54 33.66
N GLY A 189 1.01 6.83 33.88
CA GLY A 189 -0.36 7.35 33.90
C GLY A 189 -1.12 7.12 32.59
N MET A 190 -0.42 7.14 31.44
CA MET A 190 -1.02 6.79 30.15
C MET A 190 -1.41 5.32 30.03
N ARG A 191 -0.76 4.42 30.80
CA ARG A 191 -0.99 2.97 30.75
C ARG A 191 -1.99 2.51 31.81
N SER A 192 -1.91 3.09 33.01
CA SER A 192 -2.66 2.64 34.17
C SER A 192 -4.08 3.21 34.24
N ASP A 193 -4.29 4.44 33.78
CA ASP A 193 -5.63 5.05 33.72
C ASP A 193 -6.37 4.58 32.46
N PRO A 194 -7.53 3.89 32.59
CA PRO A 194 -8.28 3.38 31.45
C PRO A 194 -8.69 4.46 30.43
N ARG A 195 -8.85 5.72 30.86
CA ARG A 195 -9.21 6.84 29.99
C ARG A 195 -8.07 7.14 29.02
N TYR A 196 -6.86 7.34 29.56
CA TYR A 196 -5.68 7.62 28.75
C TYR A 196 -5.18 6.37 28.02
N GLY A 197 -5.36 5.17 28.57
CA GLY A 197 -5.01 3.91 27.90
C GLY A 197 -5.78 3.71 26.59
N ARG A 198 -7.07 4.04 26.57
CA ARG A 198 -7.87 4.01 25.33
C ARG A 198 -7.43 5.05 24.31
N VAL A 199 -7.07 6.25 24.76
CA VAL A 199 -6.55 7.31 23.88
C VAL A 199 -5.17 6.91 23.34
N LEU A 200 -4.31 6.31 24.17
CA LEU A 200 -3.00 5.80 23.78
C LEU A 200 -3.10 4.70 22.72
N ALA A 201 -4.06 3.78 22.83
CA ALA A 201 -4.27 2.74 21.82
C ALA A 201 -4.62 3.35 20.45
N VAL A 202 -5.49 4.37 20.42
CA VAL A 202 -5.81 5.09 19.17
C VAL A 202 -4.65 5.96 18.70
N HIS A 203 -3.89 6.55 19.62
CA HIS A 203 -2.66 7.27 19.31
C HIS A 203 -1.66 6.38 18.58
N GLN A 204 -1.43 5.16 19.07
CA GLN A 204 -0.52 4.20 18.44
C GLN A 204 -0.98 3.81 17.04
N ILE A 205 -2.29 3.59 16.84
CA ILE A 205 -2.86 3.33 15.51
C ILE A 205 -2.60 4.53 14.58
N LEU A 206 -2.99 5.75 14.99
CA LEU A 206 -2.84 6.97 14.19
C LEU A 206 -1.37 7.35 13.88
N ASN A 207 -0.42 6.84 14.66
CA ASN A 207 1.01 7.05 14.44
C ASN A 207 1.66 6.02 13.52
N ARG A 208 0.92 5.03 13.02
CA ARG A 208 1.47 4.08 12.06
C ARG A 208 1.81 4.80 10.74
N PRO A 209 2.93 4.47 10.07
CA PRO A 209 3.42 5.21 8.91
C PRO A 209 2.43 5.24 7.74
N GLU A 210 1.56 4.24 7.63
CA GLU A 210 0.52 4.12 6.60
C GLU A 210 -0.63 5.12 6.79
N LEU A 211 -0.78 5.70 7.99
CA LEU A 211 -1.77 6.75 8.30
C LEU A 211 -1.21 8.17 8.21
N ALA A 212 0.09 8.28 7.89
CA ALA A 212 0.71 9.54 7.51
C ALA A 212 -0.16 10.29 6.48
N ALA A 213 -0.19 11.63 6.54
CA ALA A 213 -0.79 12.37 5.44
C ALA A 213 0.08 12.14 4.20
N THR A 214 -0.46 11.36 3.28
CA THR A 214 0.05 11.20 1.93
C THR A 214 -0.50 12.34 1.09
N GLU A 215 0.37 13.26 0.72
CA GLU A 215 0.07 14.25 -0.31
C GLU A 215 0.36 13.56 -1.64
N GLY A 216 -0.63 13.46 -2.53
CA GLY A 216 -0.35 13.01 -3.89
C GLY A 216 0.54 14.02 -4.63
N PRO A 217 0.80 13.79 -5.92
CA PRO A 217 1.70 14.62 -6.70
C PRO A 217 1.23 16.08 -6.70
N GLY A 218 2.19 17.02 -6.74
CA GLY A 218 1.89 18.46 -6.68
C GLY A 218 0.93 18.93 -7.76
N GLU A 219 0.84 18.19 -8.87
CA GLU A 219 -0.04 18.37 -10.02
C GLU A 219 -1.52 18.12 -9.70
N LEU A 220 -1.85 17.43 -8.60
CA LEU A 220 -3.25 17.27 -8.14
C LEU A 220 -3.95 18.62 -7.91
N ARG A 221 -3.20 19.70 -7.62
CA ARG A 221 -3.76 21.04 -7.45
C ARG A 221 -4.36 21.62 -8.73
N LEU A 222 -4.00 21.07 -9.89
CA LEU A 222 -4.44 21.55 -11.20
C LEU A 222 -5.77 20.91 -11.64
N GLY A 223 -6.25 19.87 -10.94
CA GLY A 223 -7.53 19.22 -11.26
C GLY A 223 -7.53 18.49 -12.60
N VAL A 224 -8.67 18.54 -13.32
CA VAL A 224 -8.86 17.92 -14.66
C VAL A 224 -7.72 18.27 -15.65
N PRO A 225 -7.21 19.51 -15.74
CA PRO A 225 -6.04 19.84 -16.56
C PRO A 225 -4.79 18.98 -16.36
N ALA A 226 -4.57 18.41 -15.17
CA ALA A 226 -3.41 17.57 -14.90
C ALA A 226 -3.58 16.09 -15.29
N LEU A 227 -4.73 15.69 -15.86
CA LEU A 227 -5.03 14.29 -16.16
C LEU A 227 -3.94 13.58 -16.96
N SER A 228 -3.40 14.20 -18.02
CA SER A 228 -2.31 13.59 -18.81
C SER A 228 -1.09 13.31 -17.94
N ARG A 229 -0.66 14.29 -17.15
CA ARG A 229 0.51 14.17 -16.28
C ARG A 229 0.31 13.17 -15.15
N LEU A 230 -0.88 13.15 -14.55
CA LEU A 230 -1.24 12.18 -13.52
C LEU A 230 -1.30 10.76 -14.10
N PHE A 231 -1.70 10.63 -15.36
CA PHE A 231 -1.74 9.35 -16.05
C PHE A 231 -0.33 8.83 -16.31
N GLU A 232 0.61 9.69 -16.72
CA GLU A 232 2.05 9.33 -16.83
C GLU A 232 2.59 8.80 -15.50
N TYR A 233 2.33 9.50 -14.38
CA TYR A 233 2.75 9.04 -13.04
C TYR A 233 2.12 7.70 -12.69
N TRP A 234 0.82 7.54 -12.96
CA TRP A 234 0.11 6.30 -12.68
C TRP A 234 0.65 5.14 -13.51
N VAL A 235 0.92 5.34 -14.81
CA VAL A 235 1.54 4.33 -15.69
C VAL A 235 2.91 3.91 -15.16
N TYR A 236 3.75 4.86 -14.73
CA TYR A 236 5.03 4.54 -14.12
C TYR A 236 4.89 3.63 -12.90
N LEU A 237 3.99 3.99 -11.97
CA LEU A 237 3.75 3.19 -10.78
C LEU A 237 3.20 1.78 -11.11
N GLN A 238 2.33 1.67 -12.12
CA GLN A 238 1.82 0.36 -12.58
C GLN A 238 2.93 -0.50 -13.20
N VAL A 239 3.85 0.10 -13.96
CA VAL A 239 5.03 -0.62 -14.48
C VAL A 239 5.92 -1.09 -13.33
N LEU A 240 6.08 -0.30 -12.27
CA LEU A 240 6.80 -0.72 -11.06
C LEU A 240 6.13 -1.89 -10.34
N VAL A 241 4.80 -1.88 -10.21
CA VAL A 241 4.03 -3.01 -9.64
C VAL A 241 4.29 -4.28 -10.47
N ALA A 242 4.14 -4.20 -11.79
CA ALA A 242 4.36 -5.33 -12.68
C ALA A 242 5.81 -5.83 -12.68
N ALA A 243 6.78 -4.92 -12.53
CA ALA A 243 8.19 -5.27 -12.38
C ALA A 243 8.46 -5.97 -11.04
N ALA A 244 7.88 -5.49 -9.94
CA ALA A 244 8.00 -6.11 -8.62
C ALA A 244 7.37 -7.52 -8.60
N GLU A 245 6.20 -7.69 -9.20
CA GLU A 245 5.55 -8.99 -9.35
C GLU A 245 6.39 -9.96 -10.19
N ARG A 246 7.18 -9.47 -11.16
CA ARG A 246 7.95 -10.30 -12.08
C ARG A 246 9.37 -10.61 -11.62
N TYR A 247 10.03 -9.67 -10.95
CA TYR A 247 11.45 -9.76 -10.61
C TYR A 247 11.71 -9.84 -9.09
N GLY A 248 10.68 -9.64 -8.27
CA GLY A 248 10.82 -9.53 -6.82
C GLY A 248 10.99 -8.08 -6.35
N PRO A 249 11.28 -7.86 -5.06
CA PRO A 249 11.37 -6.52 -4.48
C PRO A 249 12.53 -5.71 -5.06
N PRO A 250 12.41 -4.38 -5.14
CA PRO A 250 13.45 -3.55 -5.71
C PRO A 250 14.71 -3.50 -4.83
N THR A 251 15.86 -3.27 -5.45
CA THR A 251 17.17 -3.17 -4.78
C THR A 251 17.53 -1.71 -4.47
N GLY A 252 18.52 -1.51 -3.60
CA GLY A 252 19.00 -0.17 -3.24
C GLY A 252 17.96 0.68 -2.49
N ALA A 253 17.73 1.91 -2.93
CA ALA A 253 16.73 2.81 -2.34
C ALA A 253 15.27 2.36 -2.55
N GLY A 254 15.03 1.42 -3.47
CA GLY A 254 13.73 0.80 -3.69
C GLY A 254 12.62 1.82 -4.01
N PHE A 255 11.46 1.67 -3.36
CA PHE A 255 10.32 2.57 -3.53
C PHE A 255 10.36 3.82 -2.63
N GLU A 256 11.26 3.90 -1.66
CA GLU A 256 11.37 5.07 -0.77
C GLU A 256 11.71 6.36 -1.54
N GLN A 257 12.46 6.24 -2.65
CA GLN A 257 12.77 7.38 -3.53
C GLN A 257 11.54 7.99 -4.23
N LEU A 258 10.41 7.29 -4.24
CA LEU A 258 9.13 7.81 -4.77
C LEU A 258 8.44 8.77 -3.79
N ALA A 259 9.01 8.96 -2.59
CA ALA A 259 8.41 9.77 -1.54
C ALA A 259 9.39 10.83 -1.00
N VAL A 260 8.92 12.08 -0.95
CA VAL A 260 9.61 13.16 -0.24
C VAL A 260 8.99 13.31 1.15
N SER A 261 9.84 13.33 2.17
CA SER A 261 9.41 13.58 3.55
C SER A 261 9.11 15.06 3.78
N LEU A 262 7.91 15.37 4.24
CA LEU A 262 7.44 16.71 4.59
C LEU A 262 7.36 16.89 6.12
N PRO A 263 7.33 18.14 6.63
CA PRO A 263 7.18 18.40 8.06
C PRO A 263 5.93 17.73 8.64
N GLY A 264 6.12 17.00 9.75
CA GLY A 264 5.07 16.31 10.48
C GLY A 264 4.62 15.00 9.84
N ARG A 265 5.52 14.00 9.76
CA ARG A 265 5.26 12.62 9.25
C ARG A 265 4.53 12.55 7.91
N ARG A 266 4.48 13.63 7.15
CA ARG A 266 3.81 13.67 5.85
C ARG A 266 4.78 13.16 4.80
N ARG A 267 4.26 12.41 3.84
CA ARG A 267 5.00 12.01 2.65
C ARG A 267 4.29 12.55 1.43
N ARG A 268 5.05 12.92 0.41
CA ARG A 268 4.51 13.40 -0.87
C ARG A 268 5.07 12.59 -2.01
N LEU A 269 4.22 12.19 -2.96
CA LEU A 269 4.69 11.63 -4.22
C LEU A 269 5.40 12.74 -5.01
N GLU A 270 6.67 12.52 -5.33
CA GLU A 270 7.42 13.41 -6.20
C GLU A 270 8.27 12.55 -7.14
N LEU A 271 8.05 12.69 -8.44
CA LEU A 271 8.73 11.93 -9.49
C LEU A 271 9.54 12.88 -10.36
N PRO A 272 10.73 13.32 -9.92
CA PRO A 272 11.61 14.08 -10.79
C PRO A 272 12.00 13.25 -12.02
N ARG A 273 12.32 13.92 -13.11
CA ARG A 273 12.84 13.29 -14.33
C ARG A 273 14.08 12.46 -14.03
N GLY A 274 14.14 11.25 -14.57
CA GLY A 274 15.21 10.29 -14.33
C GLY A 274 15.05 9.44 -13.06
N THR A 275 13.96 9.57 -12.30
CA THR A 275 13.68 8.69 -11.16
C THR A 275 13.73 7.23 -11.61
N THR A 276 14.63 6.42 -11.04
CA THR A 276 14.93 5.07 -11.53
C THR A 276 14.87 4.05 -10.40
N VAL A 277 13.95 3.10 -10.46
CA VAL A 277 13.88 1.95 -9.53
C VAL A 277 14.59 0.77 -10.17
N THR A 278 15.46 0.10 -9.40
CA THR A 278 16.21 -1.07 -9.86
C THR A 278 15.67 -2.33 -9.21
N PHE A 279 15.62 -3.42 -9.97
CA PHE A 279 15.13 -4.73 -9.58
C PHE A 279 16.21 -5.80 -9.79
N PRO A 280 16.06 -7.00 -9.19
CA PRO A 280 16.93 -8.14 -9.47
C PRO A 280 17.03 -8.46 -10.97
N GLY A 281 18.17 -8.98 -11.42
CA GLY A 281 18.39 -9.32 -12.83
C GLY A 281 18.75 -8.09 -13.70
N PRO A 282 19.66 -7.24 -13.20
CA PRO A 282 19.79 -5.79 -13.49
C PRO A 282 18.71 -5.19 -14.39
N VAL A 283 17.49 -5.09 -13.86
CA VAL A 283 16.37 -4.43 -14.53
C VAL A 283 16.14 -3.05 -13.91
N HIS A 284 16.10 -2.02 -14.73
CA HIS A 284 15.92 -0.62 -14.32
C HIS A 284 14.63 -0.08 -14.93
N VAL A 285 13.79 0.54 -14.11
CA VAL A 285 12.55 1.18 -14.52
C VAL A 285 12.63 2.68 -14.22
N ALA A 286 12.71 3.50 -15.27
CA ALA A 286 12.88 4.94 -15.13
C ALA A 286 11.67 5.75 -15.59
N PHE A 287 11.39 6.84 -14.88
CA PHE A 287 10.40 7.85 -15.22
C PHE A 287 11.06 9.03 -15.93
N GLU A 288 10.58 9.39 -17.11
CA GLU A 288 11.11 10.46 -17.97
C GLU A 288 12.67 10.51 -18.05
N PRO A 289 13.37 9.39 -18.34
CA PRO A 289 14.82 9.44 -18.50
C PRO A 289 15.20 10.28 -19.72
N VAL A 290 16.29 11.03 -19.60
CA VAL A 290 16.86 11.78 -20.71
C VAL A 290 17.86 10.89 -21.44
N ILE A 291 17.56 10.55 -22.70
CA ILE A 291 18.43 9.76 -23.57
C ILE A 291 18.88 10.69 -24.70
N ASN A 292 20.20 10.91 -24.83
CA ASN A 292 20.74 11.88 -25.77
C ASN A 292 21.58 11.20 -26.87
N SER A 293 21.94 11.97 -27.89
CA SER A 293 22.71 11.46 -29.03
C SER A 293 24.21 11.27 -28.76
N ARG A 294 24.72 11.69 -27.60
CA ARG A 294 26.15 11.60 -27.26
C ARG A 294 26.51 10.32 -26.49
N GLY A 295 25.51 9.59 -25.98
CA GLY A 295 25.72 8.35 -25.23
C GLY A 295 26.08 8.56 -23.76
N ASP A 296 26.11 9.81 -23.27
CA ASP A 296 26.20 10.15 -21.85
C ASP A 296 24.82 10.31 -21.19
N GLY A 297 23.76 9.87 -21.89
CA GLY A 297 22.39 9.83 -21.39
C GLY A 297 22.17 8.77 -20.30
N TRP A 298 20.91 8.65 -19.87
CA TRP A 298 20.51 7.66 -18.87
C TRP A 298 20.99 6.25 -19.23
N MET A 299 21.75 5.61 -18.32
CA MET A 299 22.33 4.27 -18.46
C MET A 299 23.20 4.07 -19.72
N GLY A 300 23.84 5.13 -20.22
CA GLY A 300 24.69 5.04 -21.42
C GLY A 300 23.90 4.79 -22.71
N LEU A 301 22.58 4.99 -22.69
CA LEU A 301 21.75 4.85 -23.87
C LEU A 301 21.94 6.02 -24.83
N GLU A 302 21.95 5.69 -26.11
CA GLU A 302 22.19 6.60 -27.22
C GLU A 302 20.90 6.78 -28.02
N TYR A 303 20.46 8.02 -28.22
CA TYR A 303 19.36 8.35 -29.12
C TYR A 303 19.89 8.72 -30.50
N VAL A 304 19.55 7.94 -31.53
CA VAL A 304 19.93 8.27 -32.91
C VAL A 304 18.90 9.23 -33.52
N PRO A 305 19.29 10.46 -33.91
CA PRO A 305 18.37 11.43 -34.50
C PRO A 305 17.74 10.93 -35.80
N HIS A 306 16.61 11.54 -36.16
CA HIS A 306 15.96 11.26 -37.43
C HIS A 306 16.85 11.68 -38.63
N PRO A 307 16.94 10.91 -39.74
CA PRO A 307 17.75 11.30 -40.89
C PRO A 307 17.22 12.56 -41.59
N ASP A 308 15.88 12.73 -41.64
CA ASP A 308 15.22 13.96 -42.06
C ASP A 308 15.53 15.12 -41.09
N PRO A 309 16.24 16.18 -41.53
CA PRO A 309 16.61 17.33 -40.69
C PRO A 309 15.41 18.03 -40.06
N THR A 310 14.24 18.00 -40.70
CA THR A 310 13.02 18.67 -40.19
C THR A 310 12.43 17.95 -38.97
N ARG A 311 12.82 16.69 -38.74
CA ARG A 311 12.36 15.84 -37.64
C ARG A 311 13.48 15.52 -36.65
N GLN A 312 14.66 16.10 -36.81
CA GLN A 312 15.79 15.82 -35.95
C GLN A 312 15.51 16.29 -34.51
N GLN A 313 15.70 15.36 -33.58
CA GLN A 313 15.75 15.63 -32.16
C GLN A 313 17.08 15.10 -31.64
N MET A 314 17.75 15.86 -30.77
CA MET A 314 19.04 15.46 -30.20
C MET A 314 18.90 14.63 -28.92
N PHE A 315 17.69 14.53 -28.39
CA PHE A 315 17.37 13.75 -27.21
C PHE A 315 15.93 13.23 -27.27
N ALA A 316 15.67 12.20 -26.48
CA ALA A 316 14.37 11.60 -26.25
C ALA A 316 14.08 11.54 -24.75
N THR A 317 12.83 11.80 -24.39
CA THR A 317 12.30 11.69 -23.02
C THR A 317 11.01 10.85 -23.05
N PRO A 318 11.12 9.52 -23.21
CA PRO A 318 9.99 8.62 -23.04
C PRO A 318 9.44 8.69 -21.61
N ASP A 319 8.13 8.52 -21.42
CA ASP A 319 7.53 8.65 -20.09
C ASP A 319 8.02 7.55 -19.13
N VAL A 320 8.09 6.30 -19.59
CA VAL A 320 8.59 5.18 -18.79
C VAL A 320 9.46 4.25 -19.64
N VAL A 321 10.61 3.86 -19.10
CA VAL A 321 11.55 2.94 -19.76
C VAL A 321 11.88 1.78 -18.85
N VAL A 322 11.78 0.57 -19.37
CA VAL A 322 12.29 -0.65 -18.73
C VAL A 322 13.52 -1.11 -19.50
N PHE A 323 14.66 -1.01 -18.84
CA PHE A 323 15.96 -1.43 -19.38
C PHE A 323 16.47 -2.64 -18.62
N ARG A 324 16.97 -3.66 -19.32
CA ARG A 324 17.71 -4.75 -18.70
C ARG A 324 19.12 -4.80 -19.27
N GLU A 325 20.09 -4.68 -18.38
CA GLU A 325 21.51 -4.87 -18.69
C GLU A 325 21.85 -6.37 -18.71
N GLY A 326 22.69 -6.84 -19.64
CA GLY A 326 23.10 -8.24 -19.72
C GLY A 326 23.29 -8.78 -21.14
N GLY A 327 23.52 -10.11 -21.26
CA GLY A 327 23.96 -10.77 -22.50
C GLY A 327 23.09 -10.52 -23.74
N THR A 328 21.78 -10.33 -23.55
CA THR A 328 20.89 -9.80 -24.59
C THR A 328 20.19 -8.55 -24.04
N PRO A 329 20.73 -7.34 -24.30
CA PRO A 329 20.14 -6.09 -23.84
C PRO A 329 18.70 -5.97 -24.31
N TRP A 330 17.87 -5.40 -23.44
CA TRP A 330 16.44 -5.25 -23.68
C TRP A 330 15.99 -3.85 -23.26
N LEU A 331 15.27 -3.18 -24.16
CA LEU A 331 14.57 -1.94 -23.86
C LEU A 331 13.09 -2.05 -24.24
N THR A 332 12.20 -1.82 -23.27
CA THR A 332 10.78 -1.56 -23.52
C THR A 332 10.48 -0.12 -23.16
N VAL A 333 9.83 0.61 -24.06
CA VAL A 333 9.34 1.97 -23.82
C VAL A 333 7.83 1.93 -23.64
N PHE A 334 7.34 2.53 -22.56
CA PHE A 334 5.92 2.82 -22.35
C PHE A 334 5.74 4.33 -22.35
N ASP A 335 4.91 4.83 -23.26
CA ASP A 335 4.62 6.24 -23.40
C ASP A 335 3.11 6.45 -23.25
N ALA A 336 2.73 7.25 -22.26
CA ALA A 336 1.37 7.37 -21.76
C ALA A 336 0.59 8.40 -22.59
N LYS A 337 -0.45 7.92 -23.27
CA LYS A 337 -1.30 8.70 -24.18
C LYS A 337 -2.72 8.79 -23.64
N TYR A 338 -3.00 9.92 -22.98
CA TYR A 338 -4.34 10.25 -22.52
C TYR A 338 -5.17 10.94 -23.62
N ILE A 339 -5.48 10.20 -24.70
CA ILE A 339 -6.04 10.75 -25.95
C ILE A 339 -7.35 10.08 -26.42
N GLY A 340 -7.94 10.62 -27.49
CA GLY A 340 -9.07 10.01 -28.20
C GLY A 340 -8.74 8.61 -28.74
N ARG A 341 -9.72 7.70 -28.78
CA ARG A 341 -9.49 6.29 -29.18
C ARG A 341 -8.95 6.18 -30.60
N SER A 342 -9.49 7.01 -31.50
CA SER A 342 -9.13 7.09 -32.91
C SER A 342 -7.67 7.51 -33.15
N TRP A 343 -7.03 8.20 -32.19
CA TRP A 343 -5.66 8.69 -32.33
C TRP A 343 -4.61 7.73 -31.79
N VAL A 344 -5.01 6.73 -31.00
CA VAL A 344 -4.10 5.82 -30.29
C VAL A 344 -3.17 5.07 -31.26
N GLU A 345 -3.72 4.49 -32.33
CA GLU A 345 -2.94 3.75 -33.31
C GLU A 345 -1.94 4.65 -34.03
N THR A 346 -2.39 5.84 -34.43
CA THR A 346 -1.53 6.85 -35.08
C THR A 346 -0.38 7.27 -34.15
N GLU A 347 -0.66 7.48 -32.86
CA GLU A 347 0.38 7.80 -31.88
C GLU A 347 1.32 6.62 -31.64
N ALA A 348 0.84 5.38 -31.59
CA ALA A 348 1.71 4.21 -31.47
C ALA A 348 2.75 4.12 -32.60
N VAL A 349 2.34 4.42 -33.83
CA VAL A 349 3.25 4.48 -35.00
C VAL A 349 4.29 5.60 -34.83
N LYS A 350 3.88 6.82 -34.46
CA LYS A 350 4.80 7.95 -34.25
C LYS A 350 5.81 7.66 -33.13
N LEU A 351 5.36 7.03 -32.05
CA LEU A 351 6.22 6.65 -30.93
C LEU A 351 7.23 5.60 -31.36
N HIS A 352 6.83 4.63 -32.17
CA HIS A 352 7.76 3.65 -32.73
C HIS A 352 8.82 4.33 -33.62
N GLU A 353 8.41 5.18 -34.56
CA GLU A 353 9.33 5.95 -35.42
C GLU A 353 10.34 6.75 -34.60
N LYS A 354 9.90 7.32 -33.47
CA LYS A 354 10.72 8.08 -32.54
C LYS A 354 11.66 7.17 -31.75
N TYR A 355 11.15 6.23 -30.96
CA TYR A 355 11.94 5.53 -29.94
C TYR A 355 12.63 4.25 -30.41
N ALA A 356 12.27 3.67 -31.56
CA ALA A 356 12.95 2.47 -32.09
C ALA A 356 14.45 2.68 -32.41
N ARG A 357 14.90 3.94 -32.40
CA ARG A 357 16.25 4.38 -32.74
C ARG A 357 17.24 4.37 -31.58
N ILE A 358 16.79 3.97 -30.38
CA ILE A 358 17.65 3.94 -29.18
C ILE A 358 18.63 2.76 -29.25
N ARG A 359 19.88 3.02 -28.88
CA ARG A 359 20.99 2.08 -28.92
C ARG A 359 21.73 2.03 -27.58
N LEU A 360 22.52 0.97 -27.41
CA LEU A 360 23.53 0.84 -26.36
C LEU A 360 24.83 0.43 -27.04
N SER A 361 25.88 1.26 -26.90
CA SER A 361 27.18 1.02 -27.52
C SER A 361 27.07 0.75 -29.03
N GLY A 362 26.26 1.55 -29.73
CA GLY A 362 25.98 1.39 -31.17
C GLY A 362 25.04 0.24 -31.57
N ILE A 363 24.60 -0.62 -30.65
CA ILE A 363 23.71 -1.77 -30.93
C ILE A 363 22.24 -1.39 -30.71
N PRO A 364 21.30 -1.67 -31.63
CA PRO A 364 19.87 -1.49 -31.38
C PRO A 364 19.35 -2.45 -30.31
N ILE A 365 18.69 -1.91 -29.27
CA ILE A 365 18.22 -2.72 -28.12
C ILE A 365 16.71 -2.65 -27.87
N VAL A 366 15.99 -1.82 -28.62
CA VAL A 366 14.55 -1.61 -28.47
C VAL A 366 13.80 -2.86 -28.90
N ARG A 367 13.03 -3.45 -27.98
CA ARG A 367 12.21 -4.64 -28.24
C ARG A 367 10.75 -4.31 -28.39
N ASN A 368 10.25 -3.35 -27.63
CA ASN A 368 8.87 -2.92 -27.69
C ASN A 368 8.75 -1.42 -27.43
N VAL A 369 7.93 -0.74 -28.22
CA VAL A 369 7.45 0.62 -27.97
C VAL A 369 5.93 0.58 -27.82
N VAL A 370 5.41 0.95 -26.67
CA VAL A 370 4.00 0.78 -26.33
C VAL A 370 3.35 2.12 -26.01
N ALA A 371 2.33 2.49 -26.77
CA ALA A 371 1.43 3.57 -26.41
C ALA A 371 0.43 3.09 -25.35
N VAL A 372 0.55 3.58 -24.12
CA VAL A 372 -0.35 3.20 -23.03
C VAL A 372 -1.53 4.16 -22.99
N HIS A 373 -2.77 3.67 -22.91
CA HIS A 373 -3.96 4.54 -22.99
C HIS A 373 -5.13 4.01 -22.15
N PRO A 374 -6.11 4.84 -21.75
CA PRO A 374 -7.16 4.48 -20.80
C PRO A 374 -8.35 3.68 -21.39
N HIS A 375 -8.22 3.09 -22.59
CA HIS A 375 -9.36 2.51 -23.32
C HIS A 375 -9.43 1.00 -23.13
N VAL A 376 -10.19 0.52 -22.14
CA VAL A 376 -10.35 -0.91 -21.83
C VAL A 376 -10.77 -1.71 -23.06
N GLY A 377 -10.20 -2.91 -23.23
CA GLY A 377 -10.53 -3.82 -24.33
C GLY A 377 -10.00 -3.39 -25.70
N PHE A 378 -9.18 -2.33 -25.75
CA PHE A 378 -8.56 -1.86 -26.98
C PHE A 378 -7.03 -2.01 -26.89
N ALA A 379 -6.48 -3.08 -27.44
CA ALA A 379 -5.04 -3.30 -27.43
C ALA A 379 -4.63 -4.00 -28.73
N CYS A 380 -3.47 -3.63 -29.25
CA CYS A 380 -2.86 -4.29 -30.40
C CYS A 380 -1.34 -4.29 -30.25
N GLN A 381 -0.69 -5.39 -30.65
CA GLN A 381 0.76 -5.48 -30.70
C GLN A 381 1.19 -5.97 -32.08
N TRP A 382 2.15 -5.25 -32.65
CA TRP A 382 2.89 -5.61 -33.84
C TRP A 382 4.34 -5.95 -33.49
N ALA A 383 5.12 -6.35 -34.49
CA ALA A 383 6.54 -6.60 -34.30
C ALA A 383 7.27 -5.30 -33.87
N GLY A 384 7.61 -5.20 -32.59
CA GLY A 384 8.41 -4.11 -32.04
C GLY A 384 7.64 -2.90 -31.51
N TYR A 385 6.32 -2.81 -31.70
CA TYR A 385 5.50 -1.74 -31.14
C TYR A 385 4.02 -2.10 -31.03
N GLY A 386 3.25 -1.28 -30.31
CA GLY A 386 1.82 -1.48 -30.16
C GLY A 386 1.18 -0.42 -29.29
N HIS A 387 -0.08 -0.67 -28.93
CA HIS A 387 -0.80 0.11 -27.93
C HIS A 387 -1.53 -0.82 -26.97
N LEU A 388 -1.64 -0.39 -25.72
CA LEU A 388 -2.10 -1.22 -24.64
C LEU A 388 -3.00 -0.43 -23.68
N ALA A 389 -4.15 -1.02 -23.40
CA ALA A 389 -5.18 -0.46 -22.54
C ALA A 389 -4.80 -0.58 -21.05
N MET A 390 -4.61 0.56 -20.38
CA MET A 390 -4.48 0.63 -18.93
C MET A 390 -5.44 1.69 -18.40
N ALA A 391 -6.52 1.26 -17.75
CA ALA A 391 -7.50 2.17 -17.14
C ALA A 391 -7.36 2.14 -15.62
N PRO A 392 -7.42 3.30 -14.93
CA PRO A 392 -7.49 3.35 -13.48
C PRO A 392 -8.61 2.45 -12.93
N GLY A 393 -8.35 1.71 -11.85
CA GLY A 393 -9.34 0.80 -11.24
C GLY A 393 -9.60 -0.51 -12.00
N ALA A 394 -9.11 -0.67 -13.24
CA ALA A 394 -9.17 -1.93 -13.98
C ALA A 394 -7.96 -2.83 -13.66
N PRO A 395 -8.07 -4.17 -13.83
CA PRO A 395 -6.93 -5.07 -13.71
C PRO A 395 -5.78 -4.65 -14.63
N ALA A 396 -4.55 -4.64 -14.11
CA ALA A 396 -3.39 -4.32 -14.92
C ALA A 396 -3.21 -5.39 -16.02
N PRO A 397 -3.07 -4.99 -17.29
CA PRO A 397 -2.77 -5.92 -18.37
C PRO A 397 -1.35 -6.49 -18.22
N LYS A 398 -1.10 -7.64 -18.85
CA LYS A 398 0.24 -8.23 -18.88
C LYS A 398 1.19 -7.32 -19.67
N LEU A 399 2.17 -6.74 -18.99
CA LEU A 399 3.13 -5.83 -19.62
C LEU A 399 4.26 -6.60 -20.34
N PRO A 400 4.73 -6.12 -21.51
CA PRO A 400 5.87 -6.68 -22.25
C PRO A 400 7.22 -6.35 -21.59
N LEU A 401 7.42 -6.92 -20.41
CA LEU A 401 8.65 -6.80 -19.62
C LEU A 401 9.67 -7.88 -20.02
N PRO A 402 10.99 -7.63 -19.90
CA PRO A 402 12.03 -8.63 -20.11
C PRO A 402 11.78 -9.93 -19.32
N LEU A 403 12.13 -11.10 -19.86
CA LEU A 403 12.12 -12.33 -19.07
C LEU A 403 13.16 -12.25 -17.93
N PRO A 404 12.89 -12.82 -16.74
CA PRO A 404 13.92 -13.00 -15.72
C PRO A 404 15.12 -13.75 -16.32
N ILE A 405 16.33 -13.40 -15.93
CA ILE A 405 17.52 -14.19 -16.26
C ILE A 405 17.36 -15.49 -15.47
N ALA A 406 17.19 -16.62 -16.16
CA ALA A 406 17.25 -17.91 -15.49
C ALA A 406 18.63 -18.02 -14.83
N ASN A 407 18.68 -18.39 -13.55
CA ASN A 407 19.93 -18.77 -12.93
C ASN A 407 20.46 -20.00 -13.71
N GLU A 408 21.34 -19.78 -14.67
CA GLU A 408 22.18 -20.84 -15.24
C GLU A 408 23.17 -21.25 -14.16
N GLY A 409 22.68 -22.06 -13.23
CA GLY A 409 23.42 -22.62 -12.11
C GLY A 409 22.66 -23.84 -11.61
N ASN A 410 23.06 -25.01 -12.10
CA ASN A 410 22.54 -26.36 -11.82
C ASN A 410 21.23 -26.77 -12.49
N SER A 411 21.24 -26.88 -13.82
CA SER A 411 20.51 -27.96 -14.51
C SER A 411 21.22 -28.27 -15.83
N SER A 412 22.07 -29.28 -15.84
CA SER A 412 22.49 -29.89 -17.11
C SER A 412 21.25 -30.41 -17.84
N PRO A 413 21.12 -30.22 -19.17
CA PRO A 413 19.97 -30.71 -19.91
C PRO A 413 20.12 -32.22 -20.12
N SER A 414 19.48 -33.00 -19.26
CA SER A 414 19.22 -34.42 -19.56
C SER A 414 18.17 -34.48 -20.66
N GLN A 415 18.64 -34.77 -21.87
CA GLN A 415 17.82 -35.27 -22.96
C GLN A 415 16.97 -36.45 -22.46
N HIS A 416 15.65 -36.39 -22.60
CA HIS A 416 14.88 -37.59 -22.87
C HIS A 416 13.69 -37.27 -23.77
N ASP A 417 13.76 -37.84 -24.96
CA ASP A 417 12.67 -37.96 -25.93
C ASP A 417 11.47 -38.73 -25.35
N PRO A 418 10.25 -38.49 -25.89
CA PRO A 418 9.03 -39.15 -25.46
C PRO A 418 8.80 -40.43 -26.26
N SER A 419 8.58 -41.58 -25.60
CA SER A 419 7.71 -42.64 -26.15
C SER A 419 7.48 -43.84 -25.23
N ALA A 420 6.21 -44.25 -25.23
CA ALA A 420 5.69 -45.62 -25.19
C ALA A 420 5.58 -46.37 -23.84
N GLY A 421 4.34 -46.76 -23.53
CA GLY A 421 4.04 -48.08 -22.96
C GLY A 421 3.46 -48.11 -21.55
N ALA A 422 2.14 -48.13 -21.45
CA ALA A 422 1.43 -48.89 -20.42
C ALA A 422 0.78 -50.11 -21.10
N PRO A 423 0.24 -51.12 -20.39
CA PRO A 423 0.48 -51.62 -19.02
C PRO A 423 0.72 -53.16 -19.02
N ASP A 424 1.02 -53.80 -17.86
CA ASP A 424 0.21 -54.92 -17.35
C ASP A 424 0.72 -55.62 -16.07
N HIS A 425 -0.26 -55.81 -15.17
CA HIS A 425 -0.53 -56.85 -14.17
C HIS A 425 0.53 -57.84 -13.65
N GLY A 426 0.54 -58.05 -12.32
CA GLY A 426 1.12 -59.26 -11.73
C GLY A 426 1.22 -59.28 -10.19
N LEU A 427 0.17 -59.78 -9.54
CA LEU A 427 -0.03 -59.96 -8.10
C LEU A 427 1.06 -60.76 -7.33
N SER A 428 1.31 -60.34 -6.08
CA SER A 428 1.15 -61.13 -4.84
C SER A 428 2.38 -61.35 -3.93
N SER A 429 2.14 -60.93 -2.68
CA SER A 429 2.53 -61.54 -1.40
C SER A 429 3.95 -61.37 -0.86
N GLY A 430 4.02 -60.63 0.25
CA GLY A 430 5.14 -60.57 1.18
C GLY A 430 4.72 -59.81 2.43
N LEU A 431 3.76 -60.36 3.19
CA LEU A 431 3.37 -59.83 4.50
C LEU A 431 4.60 -59.81 5.43
N SER A 432 5.03 -58.61 5.82
CA SER A 432 5.74 -58.39 7.06
C SER A 432 4.88 -57.49 7.94
N TYR A 433 4.28 -58.12 8.95
CA TYR A 433 3.62 -57.45 10.06
C TYR A 433 4.67 -56.68 10.85
N SER A 434 4.78 -55.38 10.61
CA SER A 434 5.35 -54.44 11.57
C SER A 434 4.24 -53.47 11.94
N ARG A 435 3.79 -53.64 13.19
CA ARG A 435 2.90 -52.74 13.89
C ARG A 435 3.69 -51.45 14.09
N ASP A 436 3.41 -50.43 13.29
CA ASP A 436 4.08 -49.13 13.40
C ASP A 436 3.00 -48.04 13.41
N ASP A 437 3.04 -47.26 14.48
CA ASP A 437 2.03 -46.24 14.81
C ASP A 437 1.91 -45.23 13.66
N GLY A 438 0.69 -44.76 13.39
CA GLY A 438 0.31 -43.97 12.20
C GLY A 438 0.95 -42.59 12.04
N ARG A 439 2.28 -42.50 12.06
CA ARG A 439 3.09 -41.33 11.76
C ARG A 439 3.63 -41.47 10.33
N ALA A 440 3.25 -40.53 9.47
CA ALA A 440 3.81 -40.43 8.13
C ALA A 440 5.35 -40.24 8.20
N PRO A 441 6.13 -40.74 7.22
CA PRO A 441 7.58 -40.58 7.23
C PRO A 441 7.98 -39.10 7.29
N GLU A 442 9.02 -38.77 8.05
CA GLU A 442 9.45 -37.39 8.42
C GLU A 442 9.66 -36.45 7.22
N ASP A 443 9.91 -36.99 6.03
CA ASP A 443 10.13 -36.22 4.78
C ASP A 443 8.88 -36.05 3.89
N SER A 444 7.69 -36.46 4.36
CA SER A 444 6.46 -36.37 3.56
C SER A 444 6.02 -34.91 3.32
N PRO A 445 5.58 -34.54 2.10
CA PRO A 445 5.06 -33.22 1.83
C PRO A 445 3.84 -32.88 2.70
N VAL A 446 3.83 -31.70 3.32
CA VAL A 446 2.79 -31.28 4.27
C VAL A 446 1.81 -30.29 3.67
N ALA A 447 0.54 -30.39 4.05
CA ALA A 447 -0.42 -29.31 3.85
C ALA A 447 -0.40 -28.36 5.06
N VAL A 448 -0.36 -27.06 4.80
CA VAL A 448 -0.45 -26.02 5.83
C VAL A 448 -1.84 -25.41 5.79
N VAL A 449 -2.56 -25.48 6.91
CA VAL A 449 -3.89 -24.88 7.07
C VAL A 449 -3.81 -23.76 8.11
N ALA A 450 -4.07 -22.53 7.69
CA ALA A 450 -4.00 -21.36 8.54
C ALA A 450 -5.37 -20.89 9.05
N ASP A 451 -5.42 -20.59 10.34
CA ASP A 451 -6.59 -20.00 11.00
C ASP A 451 -6.46 -18.46 11.04
N GLN A 452 -7.10 -17.79 10.09
CA GLN A 452 -7.01 -16.33 9.95
C GLN A 452 -7.47 -15.58 11.21
N TYR A 453 -8.48 -16.11 11.90
CA TYR A 453 -9.03 -15.48 13.11
C TYR A 453 -8.00 -15.45 14.24
N TRP A 454 -7.37 -16.59 14.52
CA TRP A 454 -6.32 -16.67 15.54
C TRP A 454 -5.09 -15.84 15.16
N MET A 455 -4.64 -15.93 13.90
CA MET A 455 -3.52 -15.14 13.40
C MET A 455 -3.75 -13.63 13.60
N HIS A 456 -4.96 -13.15 13.29
CA HIS A 456 -5.32 -11.74 13.49
C HIS A 456 -5.20 -11.33 14.97
N GLN A 457 -5.68 -12.17 15.90
CA GLN A 457 -5.58 -11.91 17.33
C GLN A 457 -4.12 -11.91 17.82
N TRP A 458 -3.35 -12.92 17.43
CA TRP A 458 -1.96 -13.10 17.87
C TRP A 458 -1.03 -12.02 17.34
N LEU A 459 -1.20 -11.61 16.08
CA LEU A 459 -0.35 -10.60 15.46
C LEU A 459 -0.56 -9.22 16.10
N ALA A 460 -1.74 -8.92 16.66
CA ALA A 460 -2.04 -7.65 17.32
C ALA A 460 -1.65 -6.41 16.48
N GLY A 461 -1.69 -6.53 15.15
CA GLY A 461 -1.29 -5.49 14.19
C GLY A 461 0.19 -5.49 13.76
N ARG A 462 0.97 -6.52 14.10
CA ARG A 462 2.29 -6.80 13.51
C ARG A 462 2.16 -7.40 12.11
N ARG A 463 3.13 -7.13 11.23
CA ARG A 463 3.15 -7.65 9.86
C ARG A 463 3.92 -8.97 9.81
N LEU A 464 3.49 -9.85 8.90
CA LEU A 464 4.07 -11.18 8.70
C LEU A 464 4.09 -11.46 7.20
N ASP A 465 5.17 -12.10 6.74
CA ASP A 465 5.32 -12.55 5.35
C ASP A 465 4.52 -13.84 5.08
N ILE A 466 3.39 -13.75 4.37
CA ILE A 466 2.61 -14.95 4.00
C ILE A 466 3.37 -15.86 3.02
N ALA A 467 4.29 -15.31 2.21
CA ALA A 467 4.95 -16.07 1.17
C ALA A 467 5.93 -17.07 1.78
N GLY A 468 6.68 -16.64 2.80
CA GLY A 468 7.56 -17.50 3.61
C GLY A 468 6.82 -18.34 4.65
N LEU A 469 5.62 -17.94 5.09
CA LEU A 469 4.90 -18.58 6.19
C LEU A 469 4.71 -20.09 6.01
N GLY A 470 4.31 -20.54 4.81
CA GLY A 470 4.09 -21.96 4.54
C GLY A 470 5.37 -22.79 4.73
N ALA A 471 6.51 -22.26 4.27
CA ALA A 471 7.81 -22.93 4.41
C ALA A 471 8.31 -22.92 5.87
N THR A 472 8.10 -21.82 6.61
CA THR A 472 8.45 -21.74 8.03
C THR A 472 7.63 -22.73 8.86
N VAL A 473 6.31 -22.79 8.63
CA VAL A 473 5.41 -23.71 9.34
C VAL A 473 5.69 -25.17 8.97
N ALA A 474 6.12 -25.43 7.73
CA ALA A 474 6.52 -26.78 7.31
C ALA A 474 7.83 -27.27 7.95
N GLY A 475 8.63 -26.38 8.55
CA GLY A 475 9.81 -26.75 9.33
C GLY A 475 10.91 -27.44 8.51
N GLY A 476 11.03 -27.12 7.22
CA GLY A 476 11.98 -27.75 6.30
C GLY A 476 11.41 -28.88 5.44
N ARG A 477 10.17 -29.33 5.70
CA ARG A 477 9.47 -30.30 4.84
C ARG A 477 8.94 -29.63 3.57
N ALA A 478 8.81 -30.40 2.49
CA ALA A 478 8.19 -29.92 1.25
C ALA A 478 6.72 -29.52 1.50
N VAL A 479 6.28 -28.40 0.92
CA VAL A 479 4.90 -27.90 1.08
C VAL A 479 4.04 -28.44 -0.07
N ARG A 480 3.04 -29.25 0.25
CA ARG A 480 2.05 -29.79 -0.69
C ARG A 480 0.98 -28.77 -1.05
N SER A 481 0.40 -28.12 -0.05
CA SER A 481 -0.62 -27.08 -0.22
C SER A 481 -0.55 -26.08 0.92
N VAL A 482 -0.96 -24.85 0.63
CA VAL A 482 -1.11 -23.77 1.61
C VAL A 482 -2.52 -23.24 1.50
N GLU A 483 -3.25 -23.31 2.61
CA GLU A 483 -4.68 -23.04 2.65
C GLU A 483 -4.98 -22.16 3.87
N ILE A 484 -5.90 -21.22 3.73
CA ILE A 484 -6.31 -20.32 4.82
C ILE A 484 -7.83 -20.29 4.92
N VAL A 485 -8.35 -20.41 6.14
CA VAL A 485 -9.79 -20.28 6.41
C VAL A 485 -10.04 -18.91 7.00
N MET A 486 -11.02 -18.17 6.45
CA MET A 486 -11.35 -16.82 6.89
C MET A 486 -12.84 -16.49 6.77
N PRO A 487 -13.38 -15.60 7.61
CA PRO A 487 -14.77 -15.16 7.49
C PRO A 487 -14.96 -14.26 6.27
N ARG A 488 -16.10 -14.39 5.60
CA ARG A 488 -16.45 -13.58 4.44
C ARG A 488 -16.91 -12.20 4.84
N ILE A 489 -15.95 -11.31 4.97
CA ILE A 489 -16.18 -9.89 5.25
C ILE A 489 -15.43 -9.02 4.26
N ALA A 490 -16.00 -7.87 3.93
CA ALA A 490 -15.43 -6.94 2.95
C ALA A 490 -13.98 -6.54 3.29
N GLN A 491 -13.66 -6.48 4.59
CA GLN A 491 -12.33 -6.14 5.10
C GLN A 491 -11.24 -7.16 4.71
N LEU A 492 -11.61 -8.43 4.49
CA LEU A 492 -10.67 -9.50 4.17
C LEU A 492 -10.56 -9.79 2.67
N VAL A 493 -11.39 -9.16 1.83
CA VAL A 493 -11.32 -9.36 0.36
C VAL A 493 -9.95 -8.96 -0.22
N PRO A 494 -9.36 -7.80 0.13
CA PRO A 494 -8.03 -7.45 -0.38
C PRO A 494 -6.95 -8.42 0.12
N PHE A 495 -7.07 -8.90 1.37
CA PHE A 495 -6.17 -9.88 1.95
C PHE A 495 -6.27 -11.21 1.22
N ALA A 496 -7.48 -11.71 0.96
CA ALA A 496 -7.70 -12.93 0.19
C ALA A 496 -7.07 -12.83 -1.21
N THR A 497 -7.26 -11.72 -1.92
CA THR A 497 -6.62 -11.50 -3.22
C THR A 497 -5.09 -11.50 -3.13
N ALA A 498 -4.51 -10.88 -2.10
CA ALA A 498 -3.06 -10.88 -1.89
C ALA A 498 -2.52 -12.28 -1.56
N VAL A 499 -3.26 -13.04 -0.75
CA VAL A 499 -2.91 -14.40 -0.33
C VAL A 499 -3.01 -15.38 -1.52
N GLU A 500 -4.07 -15.28 -2.32
CA GLU A 500 -4.24 -16.05 -3.56
C GLU A 500 -3.13 -15.77 -4.58
N ARG A 501 -2.72 -14.50 -4.74
CA ARG A 501 -1.55 -14.13 -5.59
C ARG A 501 -0.24 -14.77 -5.12
N ARG A 502 -0.15 -15.16 -3.85
CA ARG A 502 1.01 -15.85 -3.26
C ARG A 502 0.86 -17.37 -3.24
N GLY A 503 -0.12 -17.92 -3.97
CA GLY A 503 -0.30 -19.35 -4.16
C GLY A 503 -1.09 -20.06 -3.05
N TRP A 504 -1.67 -19.31 -2.10
CA TRP A 504 -2.53 -19.86 -1.07
C TRP A 504 -3.97 -20.03 -1.58
N THR A 505 -4.66 -21.08 -1.11
CA THR A 505 -6.09 -21.27 -1.37
C THR A 505 -6.91 -20.67 -0.23
N VAL A 506 -7.88 -19.81 -0.56
CA VAL A 506 -8.76 -19.16 0.42
C VAL A 506 -10.07 -19.91 0.56
N HIS A 507 -10.41 -20.27 1.80
CA HIS A 507 -11.69 -20.90 2.16
C HIS A 507 -12.53 -19.91 2.96
N TRP A 508 -13.64 -19.48 2.35
CA TRP A 508 -14.56 -18.51 2.95
C TRP A 508 -15.57 -19.17 3.88
N VAL A 509 -15.78 -18.59 5.05
CA VAL A 509 -16.88 -18.92 5.97
C VAL A 509 -17.87 -17.76 5.96
N GLU A 510 -19.15 -18.01 5.64
CA GLU A 510 -20.20 -16.97 5.53
C GLU A 510 -20.62 -16.34 6.88
N SER A 511 -19.80 -16.48 7.93
CA SER A 511 -20.07 -15.95 9.28
C SER A 511 -18.79 -15.45 9.96
N ILE A 512 -18.92 -14.32 10.68
CA ILE A 512 -17.88 -13.76 11.54
C ILE A 512 -17.82 -14.43 12.92
N GLU A 513 -18.86 -15.18 13.29
CA GLU A 513 -18.95 -15.87 14.57
C GLU A 513 -17.95 -17.02 14.62
N ARG A 514 -17.21 -17.13 15.73
CA ARG A 514 -16.15 -18.13 15.87
C ARG A 514 -16.71 -19.55 15.87
N ASP A 515 -17.88 -19.75 16.44
CA ASP A 515 -18.61 -21.03 16.49
C ASP A 515 -18.94 -21.59 15.11
N ALA A 516 -19.05 -20.73 14.08
CA ALA A 516 -19.25 -21.15 12.69
C ALA A 516 -17.94 -21.43 11.94
N GLN A 517 -16.83 -20.82 12.35
CA GLN A 517 -15.52 -20.97 11.71
C GLN A 517 -14.80 -22.25 12.15
N ILE A 518 -14.93 -22.64 13.42
CA ILE A 518 -14.29 -23.84 13.98
C ILE A 518 -14.71 -25.11 13.20
N PRO A 519 -16.00 -25.39 12.97
CA PRO A 519 -16.42 -26.56 12.20
C PRO A 519 -15.89 -26.57 10.76
N ALA A 520 -15.77 -25.39 10.12
CA ALA A 520 -15.23 -25.28 8.77
C ALA A 520 -13.72 -25.60 8.71
N LEU A 521 -12.96 -25.12 9.70
CA LEU A 521 -11.55 -25.45 9.88
C LEU A 521 -11.36 -26.95 10.12
N VAL A 522 -12.12 -27.53 11.06
CA VAL A 522 -12.07 -28.97 11.35
C VAL A 522 -12.41 -29.80 10.10
N ALA A 523 -13.46 -29.46 9.37
CA ALA A 523 -13.85 -30.17 8.15
C ALA A 523 -12.79 -30.06 7.03
N LEU A 524 -12.07 -28.94 6.94
CA LEU A 524 -10.97 -28.80 5.99
C LEU A 524 -9.77 -29.67 6.40
N VAL A 525 -9.36 -29.60 7.67
CA VAL A 525 -8.21 -30.37 8.19
C VAL A 525 -8.47 -31.87 8.07
N THR A 526 -9.65 -32.34 8.48
CA THR A 526 -10.03 -33.77 8.38
C THR A 526 -9.95 -34.29 6.94
N ARG A 527 -10.33 -33.47 5.94
CA ARG A 527 -10.19 -33.85 4.53
C ARG A 527 -8.72 -33.96 4.11
N ARG A 528 -7.86 -33.05 4.57
CA ARG A 528 -6.44 -32.99 4.17
C ARG A 528 -5.55 -34.02 4.85
N VAL A 529 -5.92 -34.45 6.05
CA VAL A 529 -5.25 -35.52 6.79
C VAL A 529 -5.33 -36.85 6.05
N ILE A 530 -6.41 -37.10 5.30
CA ILE A 530 -6.57 -38.29 4.46
C ILE A 530 -5.51 -38.32 3.36
N ASP A 531 -5.19 -37.16 2.79
CA ASP A 531 -4.23 -37.05 1.70
C ASP A 531 -2.77 -37.15 2.19
N GLY A 532 -2.50 -36.91 3.48
CA GLY A 532 -1.16 -36.89 4.09
C GLY A 532 -1.02 -35.89 5.26
N PRO A 533 0.19 -35.67 5.80
CA PRO A 533 0.39 -34.85 7.00
C PRO A 533 -0.06 -33.39 6.83
N VAL A 534 -0.66 -32.84 7.89
CA VAL A 534 -1.22 -31.49 7.93
C VAL A 534 -0.66 -30.75 9.13
N VAL A 535 -0.21 -29.52 8.94
CA VAL A 535 0.16 -28.58 10.00
C VAL A 535 -0.87 -27.47 10.07
N VAL A 536 -1.54 -27.33 11.21
CA VAL A 536 -2.54 -26.30 11.46
C VAL A 536 -1.90 -25.15 12.22
N LEU A 537 -1.89 -23.97 11.60
CA LEU A 537 -1.40 -22.74 12.22
C LEU A 537 -2.52 -22.14 13.08
N THR A 538 -2.53 -22.49 14.38
CA THR A 538 -3.47 -21.98 15.37
C THR A 538 -2.98 -22.26 16.79
N GLY A 539 -3.31 -21.36 17.72
CA GLY A 539 -3.19 -21.55 19.16
C GLY A 539 -4.55 -21.37 19.86
N ASP A 540 -5.65 -21.46 19.11
CA ASP A 540 -7.00 -21.37 19.68
C ASP A 540 -7.36 -22.69 20.39
N SER A 541 -7.45 -22.62 21.72
CA SER A 541 -7.76 -23.75 22.59
C SER A 541 -9.09 -24.46 22.31
N GLU A 542 -10.08 -23.79 21.70
CA GLU A 542 -11.35 -24.42 21.32
C GLU A 542 -11.22 -25.22 20.03
N LEU A 543 -10.49 -24.67 19.04
CA LEU A 543 -10.19 -25.37 17.80
C LEU A 543 -9.28 -26.58 18.05
N LEU A 544 -8.22 -26.41 18.85
CA LEU A 544 -7.26 -27.47 19.18
C LEU A 544 -7.93 -28.73 19.78
N ARG A 545 -9.00 -28.55 20.56
CA ARG A 545 -9.77 -29.66 21.15
C ARG A 545 -10.59 -30.48 20.15
N GLN A 546 -10.79 -29.96 18.94
CA GLN A 546 -11.66 -30.55 17.91
C GLN A 546 -10.88 -31.01 16.67
N LEU A 547 -9.57 -30.73 16.60
CA LEU A 547 -8.71 -31.20 15.52
C LEU A 547 -8.45 -32.72 15.65
N PRO A 548 -8.27 -33.44 14.53
CA PRO A 548 -7.87 -34.84 14.58
C PRO A 548 -6.46 -34.98 15.17
N ASP A 549 -6.22 -36.04 15.96
CA ASP A 549 -4.93 -36.31 16.63
C ASP A 549 -3.74 -36.43 15.66
N SER A 550 -4.01 -36.71 14.39
CA SER A 550 -3.03 -36.81 13.31
C SER A 550 -2.65 -35.47 12.68
N ALA A 551 -3.30 -34.36 13.05
CA ALA A 551 -2.91 -33.02 12.64
C ALA A 551 -1.85 -32.45 13.58
N GLU A 552 -0.74 -31.99 13.01
CA GLU A 552 0.27 -31.23 13.75
C GLU A 552 -0.19 -29.79 13.93
N THR A 553 0.29 -29.11 14.97
CA THR A 553 -0.09 -27.73 15.27
C THR A 553 1.14 -26.84 15.37
N PHE A 554 0.99 -25.61 14.91
CA PHE A 554 1.99 -24.56 15.03
C PHE A 554 1.33 -23.33 15.64
N ASP A 555 1.77 -22.93 16.83
CA ASP A 555 1.18 -21.84 17.63
C ASP A 555 2.18 -20.71 17.94
N ASP A 556 3.44 -20.85 17.52
CA ASP A 556 4.49 -19.87 17.77
C ASP A 556 4.92 -19.10 16.51
N LEU A 557 4.18 -18.04 16.22
CA LEU A 557 4.50 -17.11 15.14
C LEU A 557 5.73 -16.24 15.41
N SER A 558 6.42 -16.35 16.56
CA SER A 558 7.66 -15.60 16.84
C SER A 558 8.85 -16.11 16.02
N GLN A 559 8.79 -17.35 15.54
CA GLN A 559 9.79 -17.95 14.66
C GLN A 559 9.64 -17.55 13.19
N VAL A 560 8.52 -16.88 12.85
CA VAL A 560 8.31 -16.33 11.52
C VAL A 560 8.94 -14.94 11.45
N PRO A 561 9.73 -14.61 10.41
CA PRO A 561 10.27 -13.28 10.23
C PRO A 561 9.14 -12.23 10.26
N LEU A 562 9.13 -11.41 11.31
CA LEU A 562 8.22 -10.27 11.42
C LEU A 562 8.78 -9.12 10.57
N LEU A 563 7.88 -8.41 9.89
CA LEU A 563 8.21 -7.28 9.03
C LEU A 563 8.01 -5.93 9.72
#